data_AF-A0AAD7E9P6-F1
#
_entry.id   AF-A0AAD7E9P6-F1
#
_cell.length_a   1.000
_cell.length_b   1.000
_cell.length_c   1.000
_cell.angle_alpha   90.00
_cell.angle_beta   90.00
_cell.angle_gamma   90.00
#
_symmetry.space_group_name_H-M   'P 1'
#
loop_
_entity.id
_entity.type
_entity.pdbx_description
1 polymer ?
#
loop_
_entity_poly.entity_id
_entity_poly.type
_entity_poly.pdbx_seq_one_letter_code
_entity_poly.pdbx_strand_id
1 'polypeptide(L)' 'MFKIGRGSGQIEWSGKGKCADLTDGALKNGNPIQMWDCAAPGSNPNQQWFY' A
#
# COMPACT_ATOMS: atom_id res chain seq x y z
N MET A 1 -1.38 -23.90 9.39
CA MET A 1 -0.78 -22.62 9.82
C MET A 1 -0.51 -21.79 8.57
N PHE A 2 -1.27 -20.72 8.33
CA PHE A 2 -0.93 -19.78 7.25
C PHE A 2 0.31 -19.00 7.70
N LYS A 3 1.44 -19.23 7.04
CA LYS A 3 2.64 -18.39 7.18
C LYS A 3 2.55 -17.32 6.10
N ILE A 4 2.28 -16.07 6.48
CA ILE A 4 2.53 -14.96 5.56
C ILE A 4 4.06 -14.80 5.53
N GLY A 5 4.66 -15.04 4.36
CA GLY A 5 6.09 -14.88 4.16
C GLY A 5 6.46 -13.39 4.13
N ARG A 6 7.72 -13.08 4.46
CA ARG A 6 8.23 -11.71 4.33
C ARG A 6 8.22 -11.29 2.86
N GLY A 7 7.67 -10.12 2.56
CA GLY A 7 7.54 -9.62 1.20
C GLY A 7 7.43 -8.11 1.13
N SER A 8 7.30 -7.61 -0.09
CA SER A 8 7.01 -6.22 -0.39
C SER A 8 6.01 -6.13 -1.53
N GLY A 9 5.01 -5.27 -1.41
CA GLY A 9 4.07 -5.04 -2.50
C GLY A 9 2.95 -4.08 -2.12
N GLN A 10 1.97 -3.97 -3.03
CA GLN A 10 0.72 -3.27 -2.77
C GLN A 10 -0.17 -4.11 -1.83
N ILE A 11 -0.79 -3.44 -0.86
CA ILE A 11 -1.87 -4.02 -0.05
C ILE A 11 -3.18 -3.63 -0.71
N GLU A 12 -3.79 -4.58 -1.42
CA GLU A 12 -4.97 -4.35 -2.25
C GLU A 12 -6.27 -4.73 -1.55
N TRP A 13 -7.29 -3.89 -1.70
CA TRP A 13 -8.67 -4.32 -1.47
C TRP A 13 -9.09 -5.22 -2.65
N SER A 14 -9.08 -6.52 -2.38
CA SER A 14 -9.45 -7.56 -3.34
C SER A 14 -10.70 -7.20 -4.15
N GLY A 15 -10.54 -7.15 -5.47
CA GLY A 15 -11.61 -6.90 -6.44
C GLY A 15 -12.12 -5.45 -6.51
N LYS A 16 -11.48 -4.49 -5.84
CA LYS A 16 -11.90 -3.07 -5.87
C LYS A 16 -10.95 -2.15 -6.63
N GLY A 17 -9.76 -2.62 -6.99
CA GLY A 17 -8.74 -1.78 -7.62
C GLY A 17 -8.26 -0.64 -6.71
N LYS A 18 -8.40 -0.80 -5.39
CA LYS A 18 -7.97 0.18 -4.39
C LYS A 18 -6.81 -0.37 -3.56
N CYS A 19 -5.83 0.47 -3.29
CA CYS A 19 -4.61 0.15 -2.57
C CYS A 19 -4.50 1.02 -1.31
N ALA A 20 -3.88 0.47 -0.26
CA ALA A 20 -3.41 1.28 0.86
C ALA A 20 -2.30 2.23 0.39
N ASP A 21 -2.52 3.53 0.56
CA ASP A 21 -1.68 4.61 0.03
C ASP A 21 -1.29 5.58 1.15
N LEU A 22 -0.01 5.89 1.28
CA LEU A 22 0.48 6.95 2.16
C LEU A 22 0.13 8.31 1.54
N THR A 23 -0.84 8.99 2.15
CA THR A 23 -1.40 10.25 1.62
C THR A 23 -0.29 11.26 1.31
N ASP A 24 -0.25 11.71 0.05
CA ASP A 24 0.75 12.64 -0.51
C ASP A 24 2.22 12.22 -0.35
N GLY A 25 2.50 10.97 0.05
CA GLY A 25 3.85 10.50 0.37
C GLY A 25 4.48 11.19 1.59
N ALA A 26 3.68 11.86 2.43
CA ALA A 26 4.20 12.64 3.54
C ALA A 26 4.69 11.75 4.69
N LEU A 27 5.97 11.90 5.04
CA LEU A 27 6.66 11.06 6.04
C LEU A 27 6.52 11.59 7.49
N LYS A 28 5.68 12.60 7.72
CA LYS A 28 5.46 13.16 9.06
C LYS A 28 4.65 12.19 9.93
N ASN A 29 4.94 12.17 11.23
CA ASN A 29 4.16 11.39 12.19
C ASN A 29 2.68 11.80 12.15
N GLY A 30 1.80 10.80 12.18
CA GLY A 30 0.35 11.00 12.09
C GLY A 30 -0.18 11.26 10.68
N ASN A 31 0.65 11.15 9.63
CA ASN A 31 0.13 11.20 8.27
C ASN A 31 -0.82 10.03 8.01
N PRO A 32 -2.04 10.27 7.49
CA PRO A 32 -3.01 9.20 7.31
C PRO A 32 -2.67 8.28 6.14
N ILE A 33 -3.10 7.04 6.26
CA ILE A 33 -3.23 6.11 5.13
C ILE A 33 -4.62 6.27 4.55
N GLN A 34 -4.71 6.29 3.22
CA GLN A 34 -5.97 6.38 2.48
C GLN A 34 -6.16 5.14 1.61
N MET A 35 -7.42 4.91 1.22
CA MET A 35 -7.76 3.98 0.14
C MET A 35 -7.76 4.76 -1.17
N TRP A 36 -6.78 4.50 -2.03
CA TRP A 36 -6.64 5.19 -3.30
C TRP A 36 -6.61 4.22 -4.48
N ASP A 37 -6.78 4.72 -5.70
CA ASP A 37 -6.62 3.88 -6.89
C ASP A 37 -5.23 3.26 -6.92
N CYS A 38 -5.18 1.96 -7.18
CA CYS A 38 -3.91 1.26 -7.34
C CYS A 38 -3.17 1.81 -8.55
N ALA A 39 -1.96 2.30 -8.31
CA ALA A 39 -1.01 2.59 -9.38
C ALA A 39 -0.51 1.29 -10.01
N ALA A 40 0.17 1.39 -11.15
CA ALA A 40 0.89 0.24 -11.71
C ALA A 40 1.88 -0.32 -10.64
N PRO A 41 2.02 -1.64 -10.52
CA PRO A 41 2.91 -2.23 -9.52
C PRO A 41 4.32 -1.64 -9.57
N GLY A 42 4.81 -1.18 -8.42
CA GLY A 42 6.14 -0.56 -8.28
C GLY A 42 6.27 0.88 -8.80
N SER A 43 5.22 1.47 -9.40
CA SER A 43 5.30 2.82 -9.97
C SER A 43 5.01 3.94 -8.96
N ASN A 44 4.35 3.63 -7.84
CA ASN A 44 4.05 4.57 -6.77
C ASN A 44 4.60 4.05 -5.44
N PRO A 45 5.66 4.65 -4.88
CA PRO A 45 6.25 4.21 -3.61
C PRO A 45 5.29 4.40 -2.42
N ASN A 46 4.31 5.30 -2.53
CA ASN A 46 3.31 5.53 -1.47
C ASN A 46 2.40 4.32 -1.26
N GLN A 47 2.38 3.38 -2.21
CA GLN A 47 1.56 2.16 -2.18
C GLN A 47 2.41 0.90 -2.00
N GLN A 48 3.67 1.02 -1.59
CA GLN A 48 4.57 -0.13 -1.36
C GLN A 48 4.78 -0.36 0.14
N TRP A 49 4.44 -1.56 0.60
CA TRP A 49 4.49 -1.95 2.00
C TRP A 49 5.30 -3.22 2.19
N PHE A 50 6.16 -3.24 3.20
CA PHE A 50 6.80 -4.46 3.68
C PHE A 50 5.88 -5.16 4.68
N TYR A 51 5.76 -6.48 4.58
CA TYR A 51 4.98 -7.33 5.47
C TYR A 51 5.67 -8.68 5.71
#